data_AF-A0A7S6W172-F1
#
_entry.id   AF-A0A7S6W172-F1
#
_cell.length_a   1.000
_cell.length_b   1.000
_cell.length_c   1.000
_cell.angle_alpha   90.00
_cell.angle_beta   90.00
_cell.angle_gamma   90.00
#
_symmetry.space_group_name_H-M   'P 1'
#
loop_
_entity.id
_entity.type
_entity.pdbx_description
1 polymer ?
#
loop_
_entity_poly.entity_id
_entity_poly.type
_entity_poly.pdbx_seq_one_letter_code
_entity_poly.pdbx_strand_id
1 'polypeptide(L)' 'MDIKHIKNLLDIFEGTVEKRCAIYEIADDEDDENRAAAECNAAKNKLILAIEQLVEAHDQLALQQKTKL' A
#
# COMPACT_ATOMS: atom_id res chain seq x y z
N MET A 1 -8.89 -3.46 10.99
CA MET A 1 -8.63 -3.64 9.55
C MET A 1 -8.43 -5.13 9.30
N ASP A 2 -9.03 -5.72 8.26
CA ASP A 2 -8.91 -7.16 8.01
C ASP A 2 -7.89 -7.45 6.90
N ILE A 3 -7.44 -8.70 6.81
CA ILE A 3 -6.45 -9.12 5.81
C ILE A 3 -6.99 -8.98 4.37
N LYS A 4 -8.32 -8.97 4.16
CA LYS A 4 -8.93 -8.77 2.84
C LYS A 4 -8.69 -7.35 2.34
N HIS A 5 -8.76 -6.36 3.24
CA HIS A 5 -8.45 -4.97 2.90
C HIS A 5 -7.00 -4.81 2.46
N ILE A 6 -6.04 -5.43 3.17
CA ILE A 6 -4.62 -5.40 2.79
C ILE A 6 -4.39 -6.07 1.43
N LYS A 7 -5.03 -7.21 1.18
CA LYS A 7 -4.96 -7.87 -0.14
C LYS A 7 -5.46 -6.97 -1.27
N ASN A 8 -6.61 -6.33 -1.08
CA ASN A 8 -7.13 -5.38 -2.04
C ASN A 8 -6.18 -4.18 -2.27
N LEU A 9 -5.51 -3.67 -1.22
CA LEU A 9 -4.50 -2.63 -1.36
C LEU A 9 -3.24 -3.12 -2.08
N LEU A 10 -2.87 -4.38 -1.91
CA LEU A 10 -1.78 -5.00 -2.64
C LEU A 10 -2.10 -5.10 -4.14
N ASP A 11 -3.30 -5.58 -4.48
CA ASP A 11 -3.75 -5.67 -5.89
C ASP A 11 -3.74 -4.28 -6.56
N ILE A 12 -4.19 -3.23 -5.83
CA ILE A 12 -4.14 -1.85 -6.32
C ILE A 12 -2.70 -1.39 -6.52
N PHE A 13 -1.80 -1.67 -5.57
CA PHE A 13 -0.40 -1.29 -5.67
C PHE A 13 0.28 -1.97 -6.87
N GLU A 14 0.08 -3.28 -7.05
CA GLU A 14 0.60 -4.03 -8.19
C GLU A 14 0.13 -3.42 -9.51
N GLY A 15 -1.17 -3.13 -9.64
CA GLY A 15 -1.71 -2.48 -10.82
C GLY A 15 -1.11 -1.08 -11.09
N THR A 16 -0.73 -0.32 -10.06
CA THR A 16 -0.02 0.96 -10.25
C THR A 16 1.43 0.79 -10.66
N VAL A 17 2.10 -0.27 -10.20
CA VAL A 17 3.47 -0.59 -10.62
C VAL A 17 3.48 -0.97 -12.10
N GLU A 18 2.56 -1.84 -12.53
CA GLU A 18 2.42 -2.26 -13.92
C GLU A 18 2.17 -1.05 -14.85
N LYS A 19 1.24 -0.16 -14.47
CA LYS A 19 0.97 1.08 -15.22
C LYS A 19 2.21 1.97 -15.32
N ARG A 20 2.94 2.16 -14.22
CA ARG A 20 4.14 2.99 -14.22
C ARG A 20 5.24 2.39 -15.11
N CYS A 21 5.43 1.08 -15.07
CA CYS A 21 6.36 0.38 -15.96
C CYS A 21 5.97 0.58 -17.43
N ALA A 22 4.70 0.41 -17.77
CA ALA A 22 4.22 0.63 -19.13
C ALA A 22 4.40 2.09 -19.59
N ILE A 23 4.18 3.07 -18.70
CA ILE A 23 4.35 4.49 -19.01
C ILE A 23 5.82 4.82 -19.30
N TYR A 24 6.77 4.32 -18.50
CA TYR A 24 8.20 4.52 -18.76
C TYR A 24 8.69 3.93 -20.10
N GLU A 25 7.94 3.00 -20.70
CA GLU A 25 8.28 2.43 -22.01
C GLU A 25 7.72 3.24 -23.19
N ILE A 26 6.66 4.02 -22.97
CA ILE A 26 5.88 4.67 -24.04
C ILE A 26 5.82 6.19 -23.93
N ALA A 27 6.11 6.76 -22.77
CA ALA A 27 6.01 8.19 -22.54
C ALA A 27 7.17 8.90 -23.25
N ASP A 28 6.81 9.97 -23.96
CA ASP A 28 7.75 10.89 -24.61
C ASP A 28 7.88 12.20 -23.78
N ASP A 29 7.17 12.27 -22.65
CA ASP A 29 7.06 13.43 -21.74
C ASP A 29 7.24 13.00 -20.28
N GLU A 30 8.07 13.77 -19.56
CA GLU A 30 8.40 13.61 -18.14
C GLU A 30 7.15 13.78 -17.23
N ASP A 31 6.14 14.54 -17.67
CA ASP A 31 4.92 14.77 -16.88
C ASP A 31 4.09 13.49 -16.69
N ASP A 32 3.99 12.64 -17.72
CA ASP A 32 3.27 11.37 -17.63
C ASP A 32 3.99 10.36 -16.74
N GLU A 33 5.32 10.32 -16.82
CA GLU A 33 6.18 9.55 -15.92
C GLU A 33 6.01 9.99 -14.47
N ASN A 34 6.05 11.30 -14.22
CA ASN A 34 5.91 11.88 -12.88
C ASN A 34 4.54 11.58 -12.29
N ARG A 35 3.47 11.68 -13.08
CA ARG A 35 2.12 11.33 -12.65
C ARG A 35 2.02 9.85 -12.28
N ALA A 36 2.55 8.96 -13.12
CA ALA A 36 2.54 7.52 -12.86
C ALA A 36 3.35 7.16 -11.60
N ALA A 37 4.49 7.82 -11.39
CA ALA A 37 5.30 7.68 -10.19
C ALA A 37 4.56 8.16 -8.92
N ALA A 38 3.87 9.30 -9.00
CA ALA A 38 3.08 9.82 -7.90
C ALA A 38 1.91 8.89 -7.51
N GLU A 39 1.18 8.35 -8.50
CA GLU A 39 0.09 7.40 -8.27
C GLU A 39 0.61 6.10 -7.62
N CYS A 40 1.71 5.55 -8.13
CA CYS A 40 2.35 4.38 -7.56
C CYS A 40 2.81 4.61 -6.10
N ASN A 41 3.38 5.77 -5.82
CA ASN A 41 3.80 6.13 -4.46
C ASN A 41 2.61 6.31 -3.51
N ALA A 42 1.50 6.89 -3.99
CA ALA A 42 0.28 7.04 -3.20
C ALA A 42 -0.33 5.68 -2.83
N ALA A 43 -0.37 4.72 -3.78
CA ALA A 43 -0.84 3.36 -3.52
C ALA A 43 0.07 2.63 -2.52
N LYS A 44 1.39 2.73 -2.68
CA LYS A 44 2.38 2.18 -1.75
C LYS A 44 2.17 2.69 -0.33
N ASN A 45 2.03 4.00 -0.16
CA ASN A 45 1.88 4.61 1.17
C ASN A 45 0.58 4.15 1.86
N LYS A 46 -0.52 4.01 1.11
CA LYS A 46 -1.77 3.47 1.65
C LYS A 46 -1.61 2.03 2.13
N LEU A 47 -0.90 1.19 1.38
CA LEU A 47 -0.63 -0.19 1.78
C LEU A 47 0.22 -0.25 3.05
N ILE A 48 1.28 0.56 3.15
CA ILE A 48 2.15 0.62 4.33
C ILE A 48 1.34 1.03 5.57
N LEU A 49 0.56 2.11 5.49
CA LEU A 49 -0.26 2.58 6.61
C LEU A 49 -1.26 1.52 7.08
N ALA A 50 -1.89 0.79 6.14
CA ALA A 50 -2.81 -0.29 6.48
C ALA A 50 -2.13 -1.45 7.21
N ILE A 51 -0.88 -1.78 6.83
CA ILE A 51 -0.07 -2.80 7.50
C ILE A 51 0.33 -2.33 8.90
N GLU A 52 0.80 -1.09 9.05
CA GLU A 52 1.16 -0.51 10.35
C GLU A 52 -0.02 -0.54 11.33
N GLN A 53 -1.20 -0.14 10.87
CA GLN A 53 -2.43 -0.19 11.67
C GLN A 53 -2.83 -1.63 12.06
N LEU A 54 -2.58 -2.61 11.20
CA LEU A 54 -2.85 -4.02 11.51
C LEU A 54 -1.89 -4.53 12.60
N VAL A 55 -0.60 -4.21 12.49
CA VAL A 55 0.42 -4.58 13.47
C VAL A 55 0.10 -3.94 14.82
N GLU A 56 -0.20 -2.64 14.85
CA GLU A 56 -0.55 -1.94 16.09
C GLU A 56 -1.78 -2.54 16.77
N ALA A 57 -2.84 -2.86 16.00
CA ALA A 57 -4.02 -3.52 16.53
C ALA A 57 -3.70 -4.91 17.12
N HIS A 58 -2.81 -5.67 16.47
CA HIS A 58 -2.36 -6.96 16.97
C HIS A 58 -1.57 -6.83 18.28
N ASP A 59 -0.66 -5.86 18.37
CA ASP A 59 0.14 -5.61 19.57
C ASP A 59 -0.72 -5.16 20.75
N GLN A 60 -1.72 -4.31 20.51
CA GLN A 60 -2.70 -3.91 21.53
C GLN A 60 -3.51 -5.11 22.04
N LEU A 61 -3.94 -6.01 21.15
CA LEU A 61 -4.65 -7.24 21.55
C LEU A 61 -3.76 -8.17 22.38
N ALA A 62 -2.50 -8.34 21.98
CA ALA A 62 -1.54 -9.15 22.72
C ALA A 62 -1.25 -8.57 24.12
N LEU A 63 -1.17 -7.24 24.24
CA LEU A 63 -1.00 -6.57 25.52
C LEU A 63 -2.21 -6.79 26.44
N GLN A 64 -3.43 -6.62 25.92
CA GLN A 64 -4.68 -6.85 26.67
C GLN A 64 -4.82 -8.28 27.18
N GLN A 65 -4.35 -9.28 26.43
CA GLN A 65 -4.35 -10.67 26.87
C GLN A 65 -3.39 -10.89 28.05
N LYS A 66 -2.24 -10.22 28.06
CA LYS A 66 -1.25 -10.32 29.15
C LYS A 66 -1.68 -9.62 30.44
N THR A 67 -2.50 -8.57 30.36
CA THR A 67 -2.95 -7.80 31.54
C THR A 67 -4.22 -8.36 32.19
N LYS A 68 -4.91 -9.30 31.54
CA LYS A 68 -6.10 -9.98 32.07
C LYS A 68 -5.78 -11.29 32.82
N LEU A 69 -4.50 -11.66 32.89
CA LEU A 69 -3.93 -12.74 33.70
C LEU A 69 -3.33 -12.16 34.99
#